data_AF-A0A964L7X0-F1
#
_entry.id   AF-A0A964L7X0-F1
#
_cell.length_a   1.000
_cell.length_b   1.000
_cell.length_c   1.000
_cell.angle_alpha   90.00
_cell.angle_beta   90.00
_cell.angle_gamma   90.00
#
_symmetry.space_group_name_H-M   'P 1'
#
loop_
_entity.id
_entity.type
_entity.pdbx_description
1 polymer ?
#
loop_
_entity_poly.entity_id
_entity_poly.type
_entity_poly.pdbx_seq_one_letter_code
_entity_poly.pdbx_strand_id
1 'polypeptide(L)'
;MPTWVLRAKNPEGEFLRGCGCQWVTSSGYMDCVSAGGKHLGHFPSAKVLDAFRKLPEEQRKPGAIADLKAGESVVPEPPRNGLVLKVHTRAMARDEKGAYRNVTVEDYPLWKGNAKTFADTNHYFGPNTDYMWITEAEWRGLIAGKFVKGENREVSKVVVERLAIFHLMPRRLTSEGAGWGKSQLKATRLTLIVEEVSASKVRLRAVGFAHLGSSYDVSKATTPNGPLAFGYETPLHGIVEYDRQKDAITRFDLVALGDAWGRWGDANNKSQTVERPGRQPVPIAFELATGGSPSERIPPGGNGSYVEKTGYFSSGK
;
A
#
# COMPACT_ATOMS: atom_id res chain seq x y z
N MET A 1 7.34 4.93 15.39
CA MET A 1 7.17 6.25 14.75
C MET A 1 7.78 6.21 13.37
N PRO A 2 7.13 6.79 12.35
CA PRO A 2 7.71 6.76 11.02
C PRO A 2 8.98 7.59 10.94
N THR A 3 9.99 7.06 10.26
CA THR A 3 11.34 7.60 10.16
C THR A 3 11.40 9.08 9.72
N TRP A 4 10.47 9.53 8.89
CA TRP A 4 10.46 10.92 8.42
C TRP A 4 10.00 11.91 9.51
N VAL A 5 9.15 11.48 10.46
CA VAL A 5 8.69 12.31 11.58
C VAL A 5 9.87 12.65 12.49
N LEU A 6 10.69 11.65 12.83
CA LEU A 6 11.93 11.86 13.60
C LEU A 6 12.90 12.82 12.90
N ARG A 7 12.92 12.85 11.56
CA ARG A 7 13.78 13.74 10.77
C ARG A 7 13.19 15.14 10.56
N ALA A 8 11.91 15.35 10.87
CA ALA A 8 11.25 16.62 10.65
C ALA A 8 11.87 17.70 11.57
N LYS A 9 12.04 18.91 11.03
CA LYS A 9 12.50 20.09 11.80
C LYS A 9 11.29 20.80 12.43
N ASN A 10 10.54 20.06 13.24
CA ASN A 10 9.35 20.54 13.95
C ASN A 10 9.38 20.02 15.41
N PRO A 11 8.49 20.50 16.30
CA PRO A 11 8.49 20.11 17.71
C PRO A 11 8.41 18.60 17.93
N GLU A 12 7.65 17.87 17.12
CA GLU A 12 7.52 16.41 17.22
C GLU A 12 8.85 15.71 16.88
N GLY A 13 9.52 16.12 15.81
CA GLY A 13 10.82 15.58 15.42
C GLY A 13 11.91 15.93 16.44
N GLU A 14 11.89 17.15 17.00
CA GLU A 14 12.79 17.58 18.08
C GLU A 14 12.59 16.76 19.36
N PHE A 15 11.34 16.57 19.78
CA PHE A 15 10.99 15.72 20.92
C PHE A 15 11.53 14.30 20.73
N LEU A 16 11.24 13.66 19.58
CA LEU A 16 11.67 12.29 19.31
C LEU A 16 13.20 12.15 19.28
N ARG A 17 13.93 13.13 18.72
CA ARG A 17 15.41 13.14 18.75
C ARG A 17 15.95 13.36 20.17
N GLY A 18 15.33 14.27 20.93
CA GLY A 18 15.70 14.55 22.32
C GLY A 18 15.51 13.34 23.24
N CYS A 19 14.54 12.47 22.93
CA CYS A 19 14.31 11.24 23.67
C CYS A 19 15.37 10.15 23.45
N GLY A 20 16.26 10.31 22.46
CA GLY A 20 17.18 9.25 22.06
C GLY A 20 16.48 8.00 21.50
N CYS A 21 15.23 8.14 21.05
CA CYS A 21 14.49 7.04 20.44
C CYS A 21 15.25 6.50 19.24
N GLN A 22 15.32 5.18 19.14
CA GLN A 22 15.97 4.53 18.02
C GLN A 22 15.03 4.47 16.81
N TRP A 23 15.66 4.28 15.65
CA TRP A 23 14.95 4.17 14.39
C TRP A 23 14.05 2.96 14.42
N VAL A 24 12.76 3.15 14.18
CA VAL A 24 11.86 2.03 13.95
C VAL A 24 12.07 1.58 12.50
N THR A 25 12.95 0.59 12.31
CA THR A 25 12.95 -0.26 11.11
C THR A 25 11.79 -1.25 11.20
N SER A 26 11.56 -2.08 10.17
CA SER A 26 10.56 -3.16 10.16
C SER A 26 10.70 -4.19 11.32
N SER A 27 11.73 -4.05 12.15
CA SER A 27 12.10 -4.91 13.27
C SER A 27 11.23 -4.76 14.52
N GLY A 28 10.23 -3.86 14.52
CA GLY A 28 9.26 -3.75 15.63
C GLY A 28 9.81 -3.11 16.92
N TYR A 29 10.89 -2.34 16.84
CA TYR A 29 11.43 -1.62 18.01
C TYR A 29 10.38 -0.64 18.55
N MET A 30 10.14 -0.72 19.86
CA MET A 30 9.29 0.21 20.59
C MET A 30 10.20 1.01 21.51
N ASP A 31 9.90 2.29 21.73
CA ASP A 31 10.55 3.07 22.78
C ASP A 31 9.46 3.59 23.72
N CYS A 32 9.64 3.35 25.01
CA CYS A 32 8.79 3.89 26.04
C CYS A 32 9.44 5.17 26.56
N VAL A 33 8.79 6.31 26.34
CA VAL A 33 9.28 7.63 26.74
C VAL A 33 8.28 8.31 27.66
N SER A 34 8.79 9.09 28.61
CA SER A 34 7.96 9.98 29.44
C SER A 34 7.52 11.23 28.67
N ALA A 35 6.54 11.96 29.21
CA ALA A 35 6.10 13.24 28.67
C ALA A 35 7.22 14.30 28.58
N GLY A 36 8.18 14.27 29.52
CA GLY A 36 9.36 15.14 29.50
C GLY A 36 10.48 14.67 28.57
N GLY A 37 10.23 13.66 27.75
CA GLY A 37 11.19 13.12 26.78
C GLY A 37 12.25 12.18 27.36
N LYS A 38 12.16 11.80 28.65
CA LYS A 38 13.06 10.79 29.22
C LYS A 38 12.77 9.40 28.65
N HIS A 39 13.78 8.72 28.12
CA HIS A 39 13.71 7.31 27.73
C HIS A 39 13.60 6.39 28.95
N LEU A 40 12.65 5.46 28.92
CA LEU A 40 12.34 4.53 30.01
C LEU A 40 12.68 3.07 29.65
N GLY A 41 12.76 2.75 28.36
CA GLY A 41 13.16 1.43 27.85
C GLY A 41 12.65 1.14 26.43
N HIS A 42 13.02 -0.03 25.89
CA HIS A 42 12.78 -0.41 24.48
C HIS A 42 11.57 -1.34 24.25
N PHE A 43 10.74 -1.57 25.27
CA PHE A 43 9.46 -2.28 25.14
C PHE A 43 8.66 -2.18 26.45
N PRO A 44 7.32 -2.25 26.39
CA PRO A 44 6.49 -2.31 27.59
C PRO A 44 6.87 -3.52 28.47
N SER A 45 7.28 -3.27 29.70
CA SER A 45 7.66 -4.31 30.66
C SER A 45 7.47 -3.82 32.10
N ALA A 46 7.52 -4.75 33.07
CA ALA A 46 7.47 -4.40 34.49
C ALA A 46 8.57 -3.39 34.87
N LYS A 47 9.80 -3.58 34.35
CA LYS A 47 10.91 -2.66 34.59
C LYS A 47 10.64 -1.24 34.07
N VAL A 48 10.05 -1.12 32.88
CA VAL A 48 9.66 0.18 32.30
C VAL A 48 8.54 0.82 33.12
N LEU A 49 7.56 0.03 33.56
CA LEU A 49 6.46 0.52 34.40
C LEU A 49 6.97 1.04 35.75
N ASP A 50 7.94 0.35 36.37
CA ASP A 50 8.55 0.81 37.62
C ASP A 50 9.40 2.07 37.41
N ALA A 51 10.10 2.18 36.28
CA ALA A 51 10.79 3.40 35.90
C ALA A 51 9.82 4.57 35.70
N PHE A 52 8.67 4.32 35.07
CA PHE A 52 7.59 5.29 34.91
C PHE A 52 7.03 5.74 36.26
N ARG A 53 6.75 4.80 37.19
CA ARG A 53 6.21 5.11 38.53
C ARG A 53 7.15 5.97 39.39
N LYS A 54 8.46 5.89 39.15
CA LYS A 54 9.47 6.71 39.83
C LYS A 54 9.56 8.15 39.29
N LEU A 55 8.85 8.47 38.21
CA LEU A 55 8.81 9.83 37.69
C LEU A 55 7.98 10.73 38.62
N PRO A 56 8.30 12.04 38.66
CA PRO A 56 7.45 13.02 39.31
C PRO A 56 6.01 12.96 38.81
N GLU A 57 5.05 13.27 39.69
CA GLU A 57 3.63 13.12 39.37
C GLU A 57 3.20 14.00 38.19
N GLU A 58 3.79 15.19 38.07
CA GLU A 58 3.59 16.11 36.95
C GLU A 58 4.03 15.54 35.61
N GLN A 59 4.91 14.52 35.57
CA GLN A 59 5.33 13.82 34.35
C GLN A 59 4.51 12.54 34.08
N ARG A 60 3.69 12.11 35.04
CA ARG A 60 2.89 10.87 34.95
C ARG A 60 1.41 11.12 34.61
N LYS A 61 0.93 12.35 34.78
CA LYS A 61 -0.48 12.72 34.55
C LYS A 61 -0.75 13.10 33.08
N PRO A 62 -1.99 12.92 32.59
CA PRO A 62 -2.42 13.53 31.33
C PRO A 62 -2.15 15.04 31.34
N GLY A 63 -1.68 15.60 30.22
CA GLY A 63 -1.31 17.02 30.13
C GLY A 63 0.11 17.36 30.59
N ALA A 64 0.91 16.36 31.00
CA ALA A 64 2.33 16.53 31.32
C ALA A 64 3.21 17.05 30.17
N ILE A 65 2.71 17.00 28.94
CA ILE A 65 3.34 17.62 27.78
C ILE A 65 2.76 19.03 27.66
N ALA A 66 3.49 20.03 28.14
CA ALA A 66 3.11 21.43 27.98
C ALA A 66 3.32 21.88 26.53
N ASP A 67 2.37 22.67 26.00
CA ASP A 67 2.51 23.44 24.76
C ASP A 67 2.91 22.68 23.48
N LEU A 68 2.50 21.42 23.33
CA LEU A 68 2.27 20.91 21.97
C LEU A 68 1.03 21.61 21.43
N LYS A 69 1.20 22.79 20.84
CA LYS A 69 0.22 23.30 19.87
C LYS A 69 0.00 22.16 18.88
N ALA A 70 -1.25 21.81 18.59
CA ALA A 70 -1.56 20.83 17.56
C ALA A 70 -0.74 21.19 16.31
N GLY A 71 0.33 20.45 16.06
CA GLY A 71 1.21 20.69 14.94
C GLY A 71 0.45 20.41 13.66
N GLU A 72 0.90 21.01 12.55
CA GLU A 72 0.55 20.49 11.22
C GLU A 72 0.75 18.98 11.25
N SER A 73 -0.30 18.23 10.90
CA SER A 73 -0.24 16.77 10.92
C SER A 73 0.99 16.30 10.15
N VAL A 74 1.96 15.69 10.86
CA VAL A 74 3.18 15.14 10.23
C VAL A 74 2.87 13.89 9.38
N VAL A 75 1.64 13.40 9.51
CA VAL A 75 1.07 12.42 8.58
C VAL A 75 0.21 13.21 7.61
N PRO A 76 0.49 13.17 6.30
CA PRO A 76 -0.35 13.84 5.33
C PRO A 76 -1.78 13.31 5.45
N GLU A 77 -2.76 14.18 5.23
CA GLU A 77 -4.16 13.78 5.13
C GLU A 77 -4.50 13.40 3.68
N PRO A 78 -5.54 12.56 3.45
CA PRO A 78 -6.09 12.36 2.12
C PRO A 78 -6.43 13.70 1.44
N PRO A 79 -6.35 13.79 0.10
CA PRO A 79 -6.69 15.01 -0.61
C PRO A 79 -8.09 15.49 -0.24
N ARG A 80 -8.23 16.79 0.02
CA ARG A 80 -9.53 17.42 0.27
C ARG A 80 -10.47 17.12 -0.89
N ASN A 81 -11.69 16.64 -0.57
CA ASN A 81 -12.71 16.20 -1.53
C ASN A 81 -12.21 15.14 -2.53
N GLY A 82 -11.10 14.48 -2.24
CA GLY A 82 -10.57 13.38 -3.01
C GLY A 82 -11.32 12.07 -2.72
N LEU A 83 -10.94 11.03 -3.44
CA LEU A 83 -11.34 9.66 -3.14
C LEU A 83 -10.19 8.92 -2.48
N VAL A 84 -10.54 8.04 -1.54
CA VAL A 84 -9.63 7.03 -1.02
C VAL A 84 -10.12 5.69 -1.52
N LEU A 85 -9.24 4.93 -2.19
CA LEU A 85 -9.50 3.54 -2.53
C LEU A 85 -8.73 2.65 -1.55
N LYS A 86 -9.41 1.72 -0.89
CA LYS A 86 -8.77 0.63 -0.18
C LYS A 86 -8.18 -0.33 -1.19
N VAL A 87 -6.95 -0.76 -0.96
CA VAL A 87 -6.23 -1.69 -1.81
C VAL A 87 -6.02 -2.97 -1.02
N HIS A 88 -6.42 -4.11 -1.57
CA HIS A 88 -6.29 -5.43 -0.96
C HIS A 88 -5.42 -6.31 -1.84
N THR A 89 -4.27 -6.72 -1.32
CA THR A 89 -3.34 -7.59 -2.04
C THR A 89 -3.25 -8.94 -1.37
N ARG A 90 -3.30 -10.04 -2.13
CA ARG A 90 -3.18 -11.39 -1.59
C ARG A 90 -2.33 -12.30 -2.47
N ALA A 91 -1.55 -13.19 -1.87
CA ALA A 91 -0.95 -14.31 -2.59
C ALA A 91 -2.03 -15.35 -2.93
N MET A 92 -2.06 -15.80 -4.17
CA MET A 92 -2.91 -16.91 -4.61
C MET A 92 -2.07 -18.00 -5.27
N ALA A 93 -2.69 -19.14 -5.52
CA ALA A 93 -2.18 -20.19 -6.38
C ALA A 93 -3.25 -20.60 -7.40
N ARG A 94 -2.86 -21.44 -8.35
CA ARG A 94 -3.79 -22.15 -9.22
C ARG A 94 -3.81 -23.63 -8.85
N ASP A 95 -4.96 -24.27 -8.95
CA ASP A 95 -5.07 -25.72 -8.91
C ASP A 95 -4.66 -26.33 -10.26
N GLU A 96 -4.74 -27.66 -10.35
CA GLU A 96 -4.40 -28.42 -11.57
C GLU A 96 -5.27 -28.05 -12.79
N LYS A 97 -6.46 -27.48 -12.55
CA LYS A 97 -7.39 -27.01 -13.59
C LYS A 97 -7.16 -25.54 -13.95
N GLY A 98 -6.17 -24.88 -13.32
CA GLY A 98 -5.89 -23.46 -13.51
C GLY A 98 -6.81 -22.53 -12.71
N ALA A 99 -7.71 -23.06 -11.88
CA ALA A 99 -8.62 -22.25 -11.09
C ALA A 99 -7.89 -21.63 -9.89
N TYR A 100 -8.25 -20.40 -9.54
CA TYR A 100 -7.68 -19.71 -8.40
C TYR A 100 -8.01 -20.40 -7.08
N ARG A 101 -7.00 -20.56 -6.21
CA ARG A 101 -7.15 -21.05 -4.84
C ARG A 101 -6.25 -20.27 -3.88
N ASN A 102 -6.55 -20.37 -2.60
CA ASN A 102 -5.64 -19.91 -1.56
C ASN A 102 -4.31 -20.67 -1.67
N VAL A 103 -3.23 -19.97 -1.35
CA VAL A 103 -1.92 -20.60 -1.18
C VAL A 103 -1.89 -21.50 0.05
N THR A 104 -1.04 -22.50 0.02
CA THR A 104 -0.68 -23.35 1.15
C THR A 104 0.83 -23.35 1.34
N VAL A 105 1.35 -23.92 2.44
CA VAL A 105 2.80 -23.98 2.70
C VAL A 105 3.53 -24.75 1.59
N GLU A 106 2.87 -25.73 0.98
CA GLU A 106 3.40 -26.56 -0.10
C GLU A 106 3.73 -25.75 -1.37
N ASP A 107 3.07 -24.60 -1.56
CA ASP A 107 3.34 -23.68 -2.67
C ASP A 107 4.69 -22.97 -2.54
N TYR A 108 5.33 -23.00 -1.37
CA TYR A 108 6.57 -22.28 -1.06
C TYR A 108 7.75 -23.26 -0.87
N PRO A 109 8.53 -23.56 -1.92
CA PRO A 109 9.56 -24.59 -1.86
C PRO A 109 10.64 -24.32 -0.82
N LEU A 110 10.95 -23.05 -0.53
CA LEU A 110 11.96 -22.63 0.45
C LEU A 110 11.52 -22.83 1.90
N TRP A 111 10.24 -23.16 2.13
CA TRP A 111 9.71 -23.50 3.46
C TRP A 111 9.65 -25.00 3.70
N LYS A 112 9.82 -25.84 2.66
CA LYS A 112 9.82 -27.29 2.80
C LYS A 112 10.97 -27.74 3.72
N GLY A 113 10.64 -28.49 4.77
CA GLY A 113 11.60 -29.06 5.72
C GLY A 113 12.08 -28.12 6.84
N ASN A 114 11.76 -26.82 6.78
CA ASN A 114 11.91 -25.92 7.92
C ASN A 114 10.61 -25.92 8.71
N ALA A 115 10.68 -26.25 10.01
CA ALA A 115 9.54 -26.41 10.92
C ALA A 115 8.80 -25.10 11.26
N LYS A 116 8.51 -24.26 10.27
CA LYS A 116 7.55 -23.18 10.43
C LYS A 116 6.16 -23.79 10.31
N THR A 117 5.40 -23.70 11.39
CA THR A 117 4.00 -24.10 11.37
C THR A 117 3.19 -23.14 10.48
N PHE A 118 2.01 -23.57 10.04
CA PHE A 118 1.08 -22.68 9.36
C PHE A 118 0.78 -21.43 10.21
N ALA A 119 0.73 -21.56 11.54
CA ALA A 119 0.54 -20.44 12.45
C ALA A 119 1.67 -19.39 12.34
N ASP A 120 2.92 -19.82 12.12
CA ASP A 120 4.08 -18.92 11.97
C ASP A 120 4.07 -18.16 10.64
N THR A 121 3.35 -18.66 9.64
CA THR A 121 3.37 -18.13 8.26
C THR A 121 2.04 -17.56 7.79
N ASN A 122 0.97 -17.72 8.57
CA ASN A 122 -0.39 -17.30 8.19
C ASN A 122 -0.49 -15.81 7.84
N HIS A 123 0.33 -14.95 8.46
CA HIS A 123 0.35 -13.51 8.15
C HIS A 123 0.78 -13.22 6.70
N TYR A 124 1.53 -14.10 6.03
CA TYR A 124 1.87 -13.98 4.61
C TYR A 124 0.69 -14.32 3.69
N PHE A 125 -0.31 -15.03 4.18
CA PHE A 125 -1.49 -15.47 3.43
C PHE A 125 -2.70 -14.54 3.63
N GLY A 126 -2.61 -13.60 4.59
CA GLY A 126 -3.62 -12.59 4.82
C GLY A 126 -3.67 -11.54 3.70
N PRO A 127 -4.82 -10.88 3.50
CA PRO A 127 -4.88 -9.70 2.66
C PRO A 127 -4.03 -8.59 3.30
N ASN A 128 -3.12 -8.01 2.52
CA ASN A 128 -2.43 -6.79 2.90
C ASN A 128 -3.27 -5.60 2.45
N THR A 129 -3.48 -4.65 3.36
CA THR A 129 -4.26 -3.43 3.09
C THR A 129 -3.32 -2.25 2.84
N ASP A 130 -3.56 -1.54 1.75
CA ASP A 130 -2.97 -0.25 1.40
C ASP A 130 -4.08 0.73 0.99
N TYR A 131 -3.75 1.99 0.74
CA TYR A 131 -4.70 3.02 0.35
C TYR A 131 -4.15 3.82 -0.84
N MET A 132 -4.95 3.92 -1.89
CA MET A 132 -4.68 4.81 -3.01
C MET A 132 -5.48 6.09 -2.83
N TRP A 133 -4.81 7.23 -3.00
CA TRP A 133 -5.46 8.53 -2.96
C TRP A 133 -5.63 9.09 -4.37
N ILE A 134 -6.81 9.64 -4.61
CA ILE A 134 -7.20 10.30 -5.86
C ILE A 134 -7.67 11.70 -5.49
N THR A 135 -7.09 12.72 -6.13
CA THR A 135 -7.48 14.12 -5.89
C THR A 135 -8.85 14.43 -6.46
N GLU A 136 -9.45 15.53 -6.01
CA GLU A 136 -10.72 16.02 -6.56
C GLU A 136 -10.67 16.22 -8.08
N ALA A 137 -9.62 16.89 -8.56
CA ALA A 137 -9.43 17.15 -9.98
C ALA A 137 -9.35 15.87 -10.81
N GLU A 138 -8.68 14.84 -10.28
CA GLU A 138 -8.51 13.57 -10.99
C GLU A 138 -9.81 12.78 -11.11
N TRP A 139 -10.56 12.60 -10.01
CA TRP A 139 -11.82 11.85 -10.08
C TRP A 139 -12.89 12.62 -10.86
N ARG A 140 -12.93 13.96 -10.75
CA ARG A 140 -13.78 14.80 -11.60
C ARG A 140 -13.40 14.69 -13.08
N GLY A 141 -12.11 14.53 -13.39
CA GLY A 141 -11.64 14.24 -14.74
C GLY A 141 -12.24 12.95 -15.33
N LEU A 142 -12.47 11.92 -14.51
CA LEU A 142 -13.10 10.67 -14.96
C LEU A 142 -14.55 10.87 -15.41
N ILE A 143 -15.26 11.80 -14.76
CA ILE A 143 -16.70 12.05 -14.95
C ILE A 143 -17.01 13.36 -15.70
N ALA A 144 -16.00 14.08 -16.17
CA ALA A 144 -16.19 15.37 -16.83
C ALA A 144 -16.96 15.25 -18.15
N GLY A 145 -17.76 16.24 -18.52
CA GLY A 145 -18.46 16.29 -19.81
C GLY A 145 -19.73 15.44 -19.89
N LYS A 146 -20.22 15.24 -21.11
CA LYS A 146 -21.43 14.42 -21.37
C LYS A 146 -21.05 12.95 -21.46
N PHE A 147 -21.96 12.08 -21.02
CA PHE A 147 -21.81 10.63 -21.11
C PHE A 147 -22.62 10.07 -22.27
N VAL A 148 -21.96 9.36 -23.18
CA VAL A 148 -22.61 8.63 -24.27
C VAL A 148 -22.38 7.13 -24.06
N LYS A 149 -23.46 6.34 -24.04
CA LYS A 149 -23.33 4.88 -23.87
C LYS A 149 -22.46 4.28 -24.99
N GLY A 150 -21.52 3.42 -24.62
CA GLY A 150 -20.52 2.81 -25.50
C GLY A 150 -19.26 3.65 -25.71
N GLU A 151 -19.22 4.90 -25.24
CA GLU A 151 -18.04 5.76 -25.34
C GLU A 151 -16.88 5.23 -24.49
N ASN A 152 -15.68 5.25 -25.07
CA ASN A 152 -14.43 4.96 -24.38
C ASN A 152 -13.80 6.26 -23.90
N ARG A 153 -13.41 6.29 -22.63
CA ARG A 153 -12.77 7.44 -22.00
C ARG A 153 -11.44 7.00 -21.40
N GLU A 154 -10.35 7.53 -21.93
CA GLU A 154 -9.02 7.23 -21.38
C GLU A 154 -8.86 7.89 -20.00
N VAL A 155 -8.39 7.12 -19.03
CA VAL A 155 -7.99 7.66 -17.74
C VAL A 155 -6.66 8.38 -17.90
N SER A 156 -6.49 9.53 -17.23
CA SER A 156 -5.25 10.30 -17.27
C SER A 156 -4.03 9.42 -16.98
N LYS A 157 -3.03 9.50 -17.87
CA LYS A 157 -1.78 8.74 -17.76
C LYS A 157 -1.15 8.86 -16.37
N VAL A 158 -1.17 10.05 -15.76
CA VAL A 158 -0.59 10.31 -14.44
C VAL A 158 -1.26 9.45 -13.36
N VAL A 159 -2.58 9.31 -13.41
CA VAL A 159 -3.35 8.48 -12.45
C VAL A 159 -3.04 7.00 -12.66
N VAL A 160 -2.99 6.56 -13.92
CA VAL A 160 -2.72 5.15 -14.26
C VAL A 160 -1.28 4.75 -13.91
N GLU A 161 -0.30 5.61 -14.19
CA GLU A 161 1.10 5.39 -13.80
C GLU A 161 1.25 5.33 -12.28
N ARG A 162 0.55 6.20 -11.53
CA ARG A 162 0.54 6.17 -10.07
C ARG A 162 -0.05 4.87 -9.53
N LEU A 163 -1.20 4.46 -10.06
CA LEU A 163 -1.82 3.18 -9.72
C LEU A 163 -0.83 2.04 -9.92
N ALA A 164 -0.13 2.01 -11.06
CA ALA A 164 0.83 0.97 -11.39
C ALA A 164 2.06 0.98 -10.48
N ILE A 165 2.70 2.14 -10.30
CA ILE A 165 3.98 2.26 -9.60
C ILE A 165 3.82 2.07 -8.08
N PHE A 166 2.75 2.57 -7.49
CA PHE A 166 2.59 2.58 -6.03
C PHE A 166 1.70 1.46 -5.50
N HIS A 167 0.70 1.00 -6.28
CA HIS A 167 -0.35 0.12 -5.77
C HIS A 167 -0.43 -1.23 -6.46
N LEU A 168 0.07 -1.38 -7.69
CA LEU A 168 0.25 -2.69 -8.34
C LEU A 168 1.59 -3.32 -7.94
N MET A 169 1.75 -3.57 -6.64
CA MET A 169 3.05 -3.89 -6.04
C MET A 169 3.02 -5.20 -5.26
N PRO A 170 3.18 -6.36 -5.93
CA PRO A 170 3.10 -7.66 -5.28
C PRO A 170 4.06 -7.83 -4.09
N ARG A 171 5.25 -7.20 -4.14
CA ARG A 171 6.24 -7.22 -3.05
C ARG A 171 5.76 -6.61 -1.73
N ARG A 172 4.62 -5.90 -1.72
CA ARG A 172 3.98 -5.46 -0.47
C ARG A 172 3.40 -6.59 0.35
N LEU A 173 3.23 -7.80 -0.21
CA LEU A 173 2.78 -8.97 0.54
C LEU A 173 3.67 -9.31 1.74
N THR A 174 4.96 -9.01 1.67
CA THR A 174 5.92 -9.25 2.75
C THR A 174 6.42 -7.97 3.40
N SER A 175 5.81 -6.81 3.11
CA SER A 175 6.11 -5.47 3.64
C SER A 175 7.52 -4.89 3.38
N GLU A 176 8.49 -5.70 2.94
CA GLU A 176 9.91 -5.33 2.89
C GLU A 176 10.45 -4.95 1.50
N GLY A 177 9.64 -5.01 0.44
CA GLY A 177 10.13 -4.73 -0.91
C GLY A 177 10.32 -3.24 -1.23
N ALA A 178 11.40 -2.92 -1.96
CA ALA A 178 11.53 -1.64 -2.64
C ALA A 178 10.41 -1.47 -3.68
N GLY A 179 9.86 -0.26 -3.77
CA GLY A 179 8.81 0.05 -4.73
C GLY A 179 9.29 0.06 -6.18
N TRP A 180 8.36 0.16 -7.12
CA TRP A 180 8.70 0.30 -8.53
C TRP A 180 9.33 1.66 -8.82
N GLY A 181 10.41 1.67 -9.59
CA GLY A 181 10.90 2.89 -10.24
C GLY A 181 10.12 3.18 -11.53
N LYS A 182 10.08 4.45 -11.96
CA LYS A 182 9.45 4.85 -13.24
C LYS A 182 10.05 4.11 -14.44
N SER A 183 11.35 3.83 -14.42
CA SER A 183 12.05 3.03 -15.46
C SER A 183 11.62 1.57 -15.51
N GLN A 184 10.96 1.07 -14.46
CA GLN A 184 10.43 -0.30 -14.41
C GLN A 184 8.99 -0.37 -14.91
N LEU A 185 8.31 0.76 -15.11
CA LEU A 185 7.00 0.77 -15.74
C LEU A 185 7.17 0.65 -17.26
N LYS A 186 6.83 -0.51 -17.82
CA LYS A 186 6.99 -0.77 -19.25
C LYS A 186 5.80 -0.31 -20.07
N ALA A 187 4.59 -0.62 -19.58
CA ALA A 187 3.36 -0.25 -20.25
C ALA A 187 2.21 -0.22 -19.25
N THR A 188 1.29 0.72 -19.44
CA THR A 188 0.03 0.74 -18.70
C THR A 188 -1.04 1.50 -19.45
N ARG A 189 -2.30 1.10 -19.25
CA ARG A 189 -3.48 1.76 -19.79
C ARG A 189 -4.68 1.46 -18.91
N LEU A 190 -5.59 2.42 -18.80
CA LEU A 190 -6.91 2.20 -18.22
C LEU A 190 -7.92 3.05 -18.98
N THR A 191 -8.99 2.40 -19.44
CA THR A 191 -10.09 3.00 -20.18
C THR A 191 -11.38 2.75 -19.41
N LEU A 192 -12.22 3.77 -19.30
CA LEU A 192 -13.59 3.68 -18.79
C LEU A 192 -14.56 3.63 -19.96
N ILE A 193 -15.38 2.60 -20.01
CA ILE A 193 -16.39 2.38 -21.05
C ILE A 193 -17.75 2.69 -20.44
N VAL A 194 -18.50 3.62 -21.03
CA VAL A 194 -19.84 4.00 -20.54
C VAL A 194 -20.83 2.86 -20.82
N GLU A 195 -21.29 2.14 -19.80
CA GLU A 195 -22.23 1.02 -19.97
C GLU A 195 -23.68 1.45 -19.82
N GLU A 196 -23.94 2.36 -18.88
CA GLU A 196 -25.28 2.81 -18.52
C GLU A 196 -25.28 4.31 -18.26
N VAL A 197 -26.29 5.00 -18.78
CA VAL A 197 -26.53 6.43 -18.52
C VAL A 197 -28.01 6.59 -18.22
N SER A 198 -28.33 7.11 -17.04
CA SER A 198 -29.68 7.49 -16.64
C SER A 198 -29.69 8.92 -16.09
N ALA A 199 -30.87 9.41 -15.72
CA ALA A 199 -31.00 10.71 -15.07
C ALA A 199 -30.29 10.76 -13.71
N SER A 200 -30.26 9.65 -12.97
CA SER A 200 -29.71 9.58 -11.61
C SER A 200 -28.30 9.00 -11.53
N LYS A 201 -27.88 8.17 -12.51
CA LYS A 201 -26.66 7.37 -12.40
C LYS A 201 -25.94 7.21 -13.73
N VAL A 202 -24.63 7.07 -13.67
CA VAL A 202 -23.79 6.57 -14.77
C VAL A 202 -22.99 5.38 -14.27
N ARG A 203 -22.95 4.29 -15.05
CA ARG A 203 -22.10 3.13 -14.79
C ARG A 203 -21.04 3.02 -15.88
N LEU A 204 -19.79 2.92 -15.46
CA LEU A 204 -18.61 2.82 -16.30
C LEU A 204 -17.93 1.49 -16.01
N ARG A 205 -17.58 0.72 -17.04
CA ARG A 205 -16.70 -0.44 -16.89
C ARG A 205 -15.25 -0.02 -17.13
N ALA A 206 -14.39 -0.34 -16.18
CA ALA A 206 -12.96 -0.12 -16.31
C ALA A 206 -12.30 -1.33 -16.97
N VAL A 207 -11.46 -1.09 -17.99
CA VAL A 207 -10.65 -2.11 -18.65
C VAL A 207 -9.26 -1.56 -18.92
N GLY A 208 -8.23 -2.32 -18.61
CA GLY A 208 -6.87 -1.88 -18.77
C GLY A 208 -5.85 -2.98 -18.57
N PHE A 209 -4.59 -2.58 -18.43
CA PHE A 209 -3.48 -3.47 -18.10
C PHE A 209 -2.31 -2.69 -17.51
N ALA A 210 -1.39 -3.41 -16.87
CA ALA A 210 -0.08 -2.92 -16.49
C ALA A 210 0.99 -4.00 -16.64
N HIS A 211 2.19 -3.59 -17.04
CA HIS A 211 3.40 -4.40 -17.10
C HIS A 211 4.54 -3.65 -16.41
N LEU A 212 5.05 -4.24 -15.33
CA LEU A 212 6.11 -3.70 -14.49
C LEU A 212 7.28 -4.68 -14.37
N GLY A 213 8.50 -4.14 -14.23
CA GLY A 213 9.71 -4.90 -13.96
C GLY A 213 10.28 -5.63 -15.18
N SER A 214 10.86 -6.81 -14.97
CA SER A 214 11.46 -7.64 -16.01
C SER A 214 10.40 -8.22 -16.96
N SER A 215 10.82 -8.82 -18.08
CA SER A 215 9.89 -9.59 -18.91
C SER A 215 9.92 -11.04 -18.43
N TYR A 216 8.80 -11.75 -18.50
CA TYR A 216 8.76 -13.16 -18.15
C TYR A 216 9.55 -13.99 -19.17
N ASP A 217 10.48 -14.81 -18.67
CA ASP A 217 11.25 -15.77 -19.45
C ASP A 217 11.16 -17.13 -18.74
N VAL A 218 10.38 -18.05 -19.32
CA VAL A 218 10.12 -19.38 -18.75
C VAL A 218 11.40 -20.19 -18.54
N SER A 219 12.41 -19.99 -19.40
CA SER A 219 13.69 -20.70 -19.30
C SER A 219 14.52 -20.27 -18.08
N LYS A 220 14.23 -19.08 -17.54
CA LYS A 220 14.90 -18.50 -16.37
C LYS A 220 14.05 -18.59 -15.09
N ALA A 221 12.77 -18.92 -15.20
CA ALA A 221 11.82 -19.03 -14.09
C ALA A 221 11.88 -20.40 -13.37
N THR A 222 13.07 -21.00 -13.29
CA THR A 222 13.26 -22.43 -12.99
C THR A 222 13.44 -22.74 -11.51
N THR A 223 13.81 -21.78 -10.67
CA THR A 223 13.94 -21.93 -9.22
C THR A 223 13.39 -20.71 -8.48
N PRO A 224 12.97 -20.83 -7.21
CA PRO A 224 12.56 -19.69 -6.38
C PRO A 224 13.57 -18.53 -6.42
N ASN A 225 14.85 -18.84 -6.25
CA ASN A 225 15.96 -17.86 -6.25
C ASN A 225 16.57 -17.66 -7.65
N GLY A 226 15.83 -18.01 -8.71
CA GLY A 226 16.35 -18.11 -10.07
C GLY A 226 16.92 -16.79 -10.61
N PRO A 227 17.62 -16.83 -11.75
CA PRO A 227 18.25 -15.65 -12.35
C PRO A 227 17.23 -14.63 -12.86
N LEU A 228 15.94 -14.97 -12.89
CA LEU A 228 14.89 -14.10 -13.38
C LEU A 228 14.67 -12.90 -12.45
N ALA A 229 14.95 -11.71 -12.97
CA ALA A 229 14.62 -10.47 -12.29
C ALA A 229 13.10 -10.36 -12.08
N PHE A 230 12.70 -9.58 -11.08
CA PHE A 230 11.29 -9.46 -10.70
C PHE A 230 10.44 -8.73 -11.73
N GLY A 231 9.23 -9.21 -11.96
CA GLY A 231 8.24 -8.58 -12.82
C GLY A 231 6.81 -8.88 -12.39
N TYR A 232 5.87 -8.08 -12.91
CA TYR A 232 4.44 -8.21 -12.69
C TYR A 232 3.68 -7.77 -13.93
N GLU A 233 2.70 -8.57 -14.34
CA GLU A 233 1.82 -8.25 -15.46
C GLU A 233 0.39 -8.59 -15.08
N THR A 234 -0.51 -7.64 -15.32
CA THR A 234 -1.90 -7.77 -14.93
C THR A 234 -2.84 -7.14 -15.94
N PRO A 235 -3.95 -7.80 -16.31
CA PRO A 235 -5.12 -7.10 -16.80
C PRO A 235 -5.78 -6.34 -15.66
N LEU A 236 -6.52 -5.28 -15.98
CA LEU A 236 -7.31 -4.49 -15.05
C LEU A 236 -8.77 -4.53 -15.48
N HIS A 237 -9.66 -4.85 -14.53
CA HIS A 237 -11.11 -4.90 -14.75
C HIS A 237 -11.84 -4.26 -13.58
N GLY A 238 -12.89 -3.50 -13.84
CA GLY A 238 -13.59 -2.83 -12.76
C GLY A 238 -14.89 -2.17 -13.15
N ILE A 239 -15.51 -1.54 -12.16
CA ILE A 239 -16.76 -0.79 -12.28
C ILE A 239 -16.59 0.51 -11.50
N VAL A 240 -16.95 1.62 -12.14
CA VAL A 240 -17.09 2.93 -11.49
C VAL A 240 -18.53 3.38 -11.64
N GLU A 241 -19.15 3.80 -10.54
CA GLU A 241 -20.51 4.34 -10.54
C GLU A 241 -20.52 5.78 -10.07
N TYR A 242 -21.13 6.64 -10.86
CA TYR A 242 -21.30 8.06 -10.58
C TYR A 242 -22.77 8.35 -10.33
N ASP A 243 -23.08 8.89 -9.15
CA ASP A 243 -24.39 9.37 -8.76
C ASP A 243 -24.52 10.85 -9.10
N ARG A 244 -25.42 11.16 -10.03
CA ARG A 244 -25.62 12.52 -10.56
C ARG A 244 -26.34 13.44 -9.58
N GLN A 245 -27.14 12.89 -8.67
CA GLN A 245 -27.86 13.67 -7.68
C GLN A 245 -26.93 14.09 -6.55
N LYS A 246 -25.99 13.21 -6.19
CA LYS A 246 -24.97 13.47 -5.16
C LYS A 246 -23.73 14.18 -5.69
N ASP A 247 -23.58 14.31 -7.01
CA ASP A 247 -22.35 14.76 -7.68
C ASP A 247 -21.11 14.03 -7.14
N ALA A 248 -21.21 12.70 -7.02
CA ALA A 248 -20.16 11.89 -6.39
C ALA A 248 -20.01 10.51 -7.02
N ILE A 249 -18.77 10.00 -7.06
CA ILE A 249 -18.53 8.57 -7.32
C ILE A 249 -18.94 7.80 -6.06
N THR A 250 -19.88 6.87 -6.22
CA THR A 250 -20.46 6.08 -5.11
C THR A 250 -19.98 4.63 -5.10
N ARG A 251 -19.31 4.19 -6.16
CA ARG A 251 -18.65 2.89 -6.25
C ARG A 251 -17.42 3.01 -7.12
N PHE A 252 -16.31 2.44 -6.67
CA PHE A 252 -15.10 2.31 -7.45
C PHE A 252 -14.47 0.97 -7.10
N ASP A 253 -14.76 -0.04 -7.91
CA ASP A 253 -14.16 -1.37 -7.78
C ASP A 253 -13.21 -1.60 -8.95
N LEU A 254 -11.98 -2.00 -8.66
CA LEU A 254 -11.01 -2.43 -9.67
C LEU A 254 -10.33 -3.70 -9.20
N VAL A 255 -10.06 -4.63 -10.10
CA VAL A 255 -9.28 -5.83 -9.81
C VAL A 255 -8.18 -5.98 -10.84
N ALA A 256 -6.99 -6.29 -10.34
CA ALA A 256 -5.82 -6.65 -11.08
C ALA A 256 -5.56 -8.14 -10.84
N LEU A 257 -5.94 -9.00 -11.80
CA LEU A 257 -5.77 -10.45 -11.71
C LEU A 257 -4.50 -10.89 -12.43
N GLY A 258 -3.37 -10.39 -11.94
CA GLY A 258 -2.06 -10.56 -12.57
C GLY A 258 -1.18 -11.64 -11.97
N ASP A 259 -0.08 -11.89 -12.66
CA ASP A 259 0.98 -12.79 -12.22
C ASP A 259 2.28 -12.02 -11.96
N ALA A 260 2.91 -12.32 -10.83
CA ALA A 260 4.27 -11.94 -10.51
C ALA A 260 5.25 -13.08 -10.88
N TRP A 261 6.53 -12.76 -11.01
CA TRP A 261 7.59 -13.76 -11.22
C TRP A 261 8.95 -13.25 -10.79
N GLY A 262 9.92 -14.16 -10.78
CA GLY A 262 11.32 -13.84 -10.49
C GLY A 262 11.58 -13.57 -9.01
N ARG A 263 12.74 -12.99 -8.72
CA ARG A 263 13.25 -12.83 -7.36
C ARG A 263 12.47 -11.80 -6.51
N TRP A 264 11.97 -12.24 -5.35
CA TRP A 264 11.34 -11.39 -4.36
C TRP A 264 12.41 -10.86 -3.40
N GLY A 265 12.98 -9.70 -3.73
CA GLY A 265 13.97 -9.06 -2.88
C GLY A 265 13.36 -8.44 -1.62
N ASP A 266 14.04 -8.59 -0.47
CA ASP A 266 13.89 -7.71 0.69
C ASP A 266 14.38 -6.29 0.37
N ALA A 267 14.34 -5.39 1.37
CA ALA A 267 14.80 -4.00 1.21
C ALA A 267 16.29 -3.91 0.85
N ASN A 268 17.06 -4.99 1.05
CA ASN A 268 18.49 -5.13 0.73
C ASN A 268 18.72 -6.00 -0.51
N ASN A 269 17.67 -6.28 -1.28
CA ASN A 269 17.69 -7.11 -2.48
C ASN A 269 18.15 -8.58 -2.24
N LYS A 270 18.03 -9.07 -1.00
CA LYS A 270 18.22 -10.48 -0.65
C LYS A 270 16.96 -11.27 -0.98
N SER A 271 17.13 -12.50 -1.44
CA SER A 271 16.01 -13.41 -1.74
C SER A 271 15.16 -13.65 -0.50
N GLN A 272 13.85 -13.55 -0.68
CA GLN A 272 12.87 -13.83 0.36
C GLN A 272 12.43 -15.29 0.29
N THR A 273 12.08 -15.84 1.45
CA THR A 273 11.63 -17.24 1.54
C THR A 273 10.25 -17.49 0.92
N VAL A 274 9.53 -16.43 0.51
CA VAL A 274 8.21 -16.51 -0.15
C VAL A 274 8.29 -16.71 -1.67
N GLU A 275 9.51 -16.83 -2.23
CA GLU A 275 9.70 -17.05 -3.66
C GLU A 275 9.14 -18.40 -4.10
N ARG A 276 8.47 -18.43 -5.26
CA ARG A 276 8.06 -19.68 -5.91
C ARG A 276 8.26 -19.58 -7.43
N PRO A 277 8.49 -20.71 -8.12
CA PRO A 277 8.89 -20.71 -9.53
C PRO A 277 7.75 -20.28 -10.46
N GLY A 278 8.10 -19.95 -11.70
CA GLY A 278 7.14 -19.61 -12.75
C GLY A 278 6.33 -18.34 -12.50
N ARG A 279 5.10 -18.33 -13.04
CA ARG A 279 4.11 -17.26 -12.86
C ARG A 279 3.26 -17.49 -11.61
N GLN A 280 3.13 -16.44 -10.82
CA GLN A 280 2.63 -16.47 -9.46
C GLN A 280 1.41 -15.55 -9.36
N PRO A 281 0.18 -16.05 -9.22
CA PRO A 281 -0.98 -15.17 -9.16
C PRO A 281 -0.95 -14.33 -7.89
N VAL A 282 -0.98 -13.01 -8.07
CA VAL A 282 -1.08 -12.03 -6.99
C VAL A 282 -2.18 -11.04 -7.37
N PRO A 283 -3.44 -11.33 -7.02
CA PRO A 283 -4.52 -10.39 -7.22
C PRO A 283 -4.38 -9.17 -6.32
N ILE A 284 -4.74 -8.02 -6.88
CA ILE A 284 -4.85 -6.75 -6.17
C ILE A 284 -6.24 -6.17 -6.46
N ALA A 285 -7.05 -5.97 -5.43
CA ALA A 285 -8.38 -5.40 -5.53
C ALA A 285 -8.39 -3.98 -4.95
N PHE A 286 -9.24 -3.13 -5.51
CA PHE A 286 -9.49 -1.76 -5.09
C PHE A 286 -10.98 -1.62 -4.82
N GLU A 287 -11.33 -0.94 -3.74
CA GLU A 287 -12.72 -0.56 -3.44
C GLU A 287 -12.76 0.87 -2.89
N LEU A 288 -13.87 1.57 -3.09
CA LEU A 288 -14.06 2.91 -2.53
C LEU A 288 -14.17 2.83 -0.99
N ALA A 289 -13.35 3.62 -0.29
CA ALA A 289 -13.45 3.74 1.17
C ALA A 289 -14.75 4.47 1.57
N THR A 290 -15.33 4.11 2.71
CA THR A 290 -16.58 4.72 3.19
C THR A 290 -16.35 5.99 4.00
N GLY A 291 -15.09 6.31 4.33
CA GLY A 291 -14.68 7.48 5.12
C GLY A 291 -14.95 7.35 6.62
N GLY A 292 -15.47 6.20 7.07
CA GLY A 292 -15.92 5.98 8.44
C GLY A 292 -14.82 5.54 9.41
N SER A 293 -13.65 5.13 8.92
CA SER A 293 -12.56 4.62 9.77
C SER A 293 -11.32 5.52 9.73
N PRO A 294 -10.67 5.80 10.88
CA PRO A 294 -9.36 6.45 10.90
C PRO A 294 -8.30 5.72 10.07
N SER A 295 -8.42 4.40 9.91
CA SER A 295 -7.49 3.62 9.08
C SER A 295 -7.53 4.02 7.60
N GLU A 296 -8.66 4.54 7.12
CA GLU A 296 -8.83 5.01 5.73
C GLU A 296 -8.08 6.32 5.46
N ARG A 297 -7.46 6.92 6.49
CA ARG A 297 -6.60 8.09 6.36
C ARG A 297 -5.12 7.74 6.31
N ILE A 298 -4.76 6.46 6.38
CA ILE A 298 -3.37 6.01 6.30
C ILE A 298 -2.83 6.40 4.90
N PRO A 299 -1.65 7.04 4.82
CA PRO A 299 -1.06 7.40 3.55
C PRO A 299 -0.69 6.17 2.70
N PRO A 300 -0.64 6.31 1.36
CA PRO A 300 -0.14 5.32 0.44
C PRO A 300 1.15 4.64 0.91
N GLY A 301 1.16 3.30 0.86
CA GLY A 301 2.25 2.45 1.32
C GLY A 301 2.50 2.50 2.84
N GLY A 302 1.56 3.04 3.63
CA GLY A 302 1.76 3.36 5.04
C GLY A 302 2.85 4.41 5.28
N ASN A 303 3.23 5.16 4.24
CA ASN A 303 4.40 6.02 4.25
C ASN A 303 4.08 7.43 3.76
N GLY A 304 3.89 8.39 4.68
CA GLY A 304 3.61 9.79 4.36
C GLY A 304 4.66 10.45 3.47
N SER A 305 5.92 10.02 3.56
CA SER A 305 6.97 10.55 2.68
C SER A 305 6.78 10.19 1.21
N TYR A 306 5.99 9.15 0.89
CA TYR A 306 5.63 8.87 -0.51
C TYR A 306 4.81 10.01 -1.09
N VAL A 307 3.82 10.46 -0.32
CA VAL A 307 2.95 11.58 -0.70
C VAL A 307 3.76 12.86 -0.86
N GLU A 308 4.64 13.16 0.10
CA GLU A 308 5.35 14.44 0.17
C GLU A 308 6.59 14.53 -0.73
N LYS A 309 7.31 13.42 -0.94
CA LYS A 309 8.69 13.46 -1.47
C LYS A 309 8.93 12.58 -2.68
N THR A 310 8.14 11.53 -2.89
CA THR A 310 8.34 10.63 -4.05
C THR A 310 7.50 11.05 -5.26
N GLY A 311 6.91 12.24 -5.21
CA GLY A 311 6.11 12.77 -6.29
C GLY A 311 4.81 12.02 -6.53
N TYR A 312 4.20 11.45 -5.48
CA TYR A 312 2.97 10.65 -5.59
C TYR A 312 1.90 11.35 -6.44
N PHE A 313 1.60 12.63 -6.18
CA PHE A 313 0.64 13.40 -6.99
C PHE A 313 1.24 14.16 -8.17
N SER A 314 2.57 14.31 -8.22
CA SER A 314 3.19 15.01 -9.33
C SER A 314 3.30 14.09 -10.54
N SER A 315 2.89 14.57 -11.72
CA SER A 315 3.44 14.08 -12.98
C SER A 315 4.94 14.35 -12.93
N GLY A 316 5.75 13.37 -12.48
CA GLY A 316 7.17 13.60 -12.17
C GLY A 316 7.86 14.43 -13.25
N LYS A 317 8.50 15.52 -12.80
CA LYS A 317 9.50 16.24 -13.59
C LYS A 317 10.57 15.28 -14.11
#